data_AF-A0A7L3HTI5-F1
#
_entry.id   AF-A0A7L3HTI5-F1
#
_cell.length_a   1.000
_cell.length_b   1.000
_cell.length_c   1.000
_cell.angle_alpha   90.00
_cell.angle_beta   90.00
_cell.angle_gamma   90.00
#
_symmetry.space_group_name_H-M   'P 1'
#
loop_
_entity.id
_entity.type
_entity.pdbx_description
1 polymer ?
#
loop_
_entity_poly.entity_id
_entity_poly.type
_entity_poly.pdbx_seq_one_letter_code
_entity_poly.pdbx_strand_id
1 'polypeptide(L)' 'SMFEPLKETVALLRTYGDKMPEEVHLQLQNLPERWENNKRLCLRVAESAAPLQAAEATIIRKKCQ' A
#
# COMPACT_ATOMS: atom_id res chain seq x y z
N SER A 1 -0.10 -8.48 -11.12
CA SER A 1 0.17 -8.02 -9.74
C SER A 1 -0.04 -6.49 -9.67
N MET A 2 -0.14 -5.85 -8.49
CA MET A 2 -0.40 -4.39 -8.41
C MET A 2 0.64 -3.54 -9.17
N PHE A 3 1.87 -4.05 -9.31
CA PHE A 3 3.00 -3.38 -9.95
C PHE A 3 3.33 -3.92 -11.34
N GLU A 4 2.45 -4.74 -11.93
CA GLU A 4 2.61 -5.22 -13.31
C GLU A 4 2.74 -4.10 -14.35
N PRO A 5 1.90 -3.05 -14.30
CA PRO A 5 1.97 -1.97 -15.30
C PRO A 5 3.32 -1.25 -15.30
N LEU A 6 3.98 -1.15 -14.14
CA LEU A 6 5.31 -0.56 -14.05
C LEU A 6 6.38 -1.45 -14.70
N LYS A 7 6.28 -2.78 -14.53
CA LYS A 7 7.18 -3.72 -15.21
C LYS A 7 6.99 -3.69 -16.72
N GLU A 8 5.75 -3.62 -17.18
CA GLU A 8 5.39 -3.50 -18.60
C GLU A 8 5.93 -2.19 -19.19
N THR A 9 5.82 -1.08 -18.45
CA THR A 9 6.37 0.22 -18.88
C THR A 9 7.90 0.17 -19.01
N VAL A 10 8.59 -0.42 -18.02
CA VAL A 10 10.06 -0.58 -18.09
C VAL A 10 10.47 -1.49 -19.25
N ALA A 11 9.73 -2.58 -19.49
CA ALA A 11 9.97 -3.44 -20.64
C ALA A 11 9.77 -2.70 -21.97
N LEU A 12 8.72 -1.90 -22.08
CA LEU A 12 8.42 -1.08 -23.25
C LEU A 12 9.52 -0.03 -23.50
N LEU A 13 9.93 0.73 -22.48
CA LEU A 13 11.02 1.71 -22.62
C LEU A 13 12.32 1.06 -23.08
N ARG A 14 12.60 -0.16 -22.60
CA ARG A 14 13.74 -0.96 -23.07
C ARG A 14 13.67 -1.28 -24.56
N THR A 15 12.47 -1.51 -25.13
CA THR A 15 12.30 -1.70 -26.58
C THR A 15 12.58 -0.43 -27.40
N TYR A 16 12.43 0.75 -26.79
CA TYR A 16 12.78 2.03 -27.41
C TYR A 16 14.26 2.42 -27.26
N GLY A 17 15.07 1.58 -26.60
CA GLY A 17 16.51 1.83 -26.38
C GLY A 17 16.83 2.51 -25.05
N ASP A 18 15.83 2.88 -24.26
CA ASP A 18 16.03 3.50 -22.95
C ASP A 18 16.39 2.45 -21.91
N LYS A 19 17.62 2.52 -21.41
CA LYS A 19 18.11 1.65 -20.34
C LYS A 19 17.86 2.32 -19.00
N MET A 20 16.96 1.74 -18.21
CA MET A 20 16.68 2.23 -16.86
C MET A 20 17.88 2.04 -15.93
N PRO A 21 18.10 2.95 -14.97
CA PRO A 21 19.09 2.79 -13.92
C PRO A 21 18.84 1.51 -13.10
N GLU A 22 19.92 0.90 -12.58
CA GLU A 22 19.84 -0.29 -11.73
C GLU A 22 18.95 -0.07 -10.49
N GLU A 23 19.00 1.14 -9.92
CA GLU A 23 18.16 1.56 -8.80
C GLU A 23 16.66 1.33 -9.08
N VAL A 24 16.19 1.60 -10.30
CA VAL A 24 14.77 1.40 -10.67
C VAL A 24 14.42 -0.09 -10.66
N HIS A 25 15.32 -0.95 -11.11
CA HIS A 25 15.13 -2.40 -11.06
C HIS A 25 15.09 -2.92 -9.61
N LEU A 26 15.99 -2.41 -8.76
CA LEU A 26 16.01 -2.76 -7.33
C LEU A 26 14.74 -2.30 -6.61
N GLN A 27 14.27 -1.08 -6.90
CA GLN A 27 13.01 -0.57 -6.37
C GLN A 27 11.81 -1.43 -6.78
N LEU A 28 11.71 -1.81 -8.05
CA LEU A 28 10.64 -2.67 -8.56
C LEU A 28 10.65 -4.07 -7.92
N GLN A 29 11.82 -4.60 -7.60
CA GLN A 29 11.96 -5.88 -6.89
C GLN A 29 11.49 -5.78 -5.43
N ASN A 30 11.82 -4.68 -4.75
CA ASN A 30 11.53 -4.48 -3.32
C ASN A 30 10.10 -3.94 -3.06
N LEU A 31 9.46 -3.34 -4.06
CA LEU A 31 8.13 -2.73 -3.96
C LEU A 31 7.04 -3.68 -3.43
N PRO A 32 6.92 -4.93 -3.92
CA PRO A 32 5.90 -5.87 -3.44
C PRO A 32 6.00 -6.15 -1.94
N GLU A 33 7.21 -6.34 -1.43
CA GLU A 33 7.44 -6.59 0.00
C GLU A 33 7.10 -5.36 0.85
N ARG A 34 7.56 -4.18 0.42
CA ARG A 34 7.23 -2.92 1.09
C ARG A 34 5.72 -2.67 1.15
N TRP A 35 5.02 -2.95 0.05
CA TRP A 35 3.56 -2.84 -0.01
C TRP A 35 2.86 -3.80 0.93
N GLU A 36 3.31 -5.06 0.98
CA GLU A 36 2.75 -6.05 1.90
C GLU A 36 2.94 -5.64 3.36
N ASN A 37 4.13 -5.14 3.72
CA ASN A 37 4.41 -4.63 5.05
C ASN A 37 3.54 -3.40 5.40
N ASN A 38 3.31 -2.50 4.44
CA ASN A 38 2.43 -1.36 4.62
C ASN A 38 0.98 -1.81 4.87
N LYS A 39 0.44 -2.73 4.05
CA LYS A 39 -0.90 -3.28 4.26
C LYS A 39 -1.06 -3.89 5.65
N ARG A 40 -0.07 -4.67 6.11
CA ARG A 40 -0.08 -5.25 7.46
C ARG A 40 -0.07 -4.21 8.56
N LEU A 41 0.66 -3.11 8.38
CA LEU A 41 0.63 -2.00 9.33
C LEU A 41 -0.76 -1.34 9.36
N CYS A 42 -1.33 -1.03 8.20
CA CYS A 42 -2.66 -0.45 8.08
C CYS A 42 -3.73 -1.32 8.74
N LEU A 43 -3.68 -2.64 8.53
CA LEU A 43 -4.58 -3.59 9.18
C LEU A 43 -4.44 -3.57 10.71
N ARG A 44 -3.21 -3.65 11.24
CA ARG A 44 -2.97 -3.59 12.70
C ARG A 44 -3.48 -2.29 13.33
N VAL A 45 -3.29 -1.17 12.64
CA VAL A 45 -3.78 0.13 13.09
C VAL A 45 -5.31 0.15 13.08
N ALA A 46 -5.94 -0.37 12.03
CA ALA A 46 -7.39 -0.48 11.94
C ALA A 46 -7.97 -1.35 13.06
N GLU A 47 -7.37 -2.52 13.33
CA GLU A 47 -7.75 -3.40 14.43
C GLU A 47 -7.63 -2.71 15.79
N SER A 48 -6.55 -1.94 16.00
CA SER A 48 -6.34 -1.19 17.24
C SER A 48 -7.31 -0.02 17.40
N ALA A 49 -7.72 0.60 16.28
CA ALA A 49 -8.65 1.72 16.27
C ALA A 49 -10.12 1.29 16.41
N ALA A 50 -10.48 0.09 15.95
CA ALA A 50 -11.85 -0.44 15.99
C ALA A 50 -12.54 -0.34 17.37
N PRO A 51 -11.93 -0.75 18.51
CA PRO A 51 -12.57 -0.60 19.82
C PRO A 51 -12.76 0.86 20.24
N LEU A 52 -11.83 1.75 19.88
CA LEU A 52 -11.93 3.19 20.17
C LEU A 52 -13.09 3.82 19.39
N GLN A 53 -13.19 3.49 18.10
CA GLN A 53 -14.30 3.92 17.25
C GLN A 53 -15.65 3.41 17.78
N ALA A 54 -15.71 2.16 18.24
CA ALA A 54 -16.93 1.58 18.83
C ALA A 54 -17.32 2.27 20.16
N ALA A 55 -16.35 2.63 20.99
CA ALA A 55 -16.57 3.39 22.21
C ALA A 55 -17.16 4.78 21.92
N GLU A 56 -16.56 5.51 20.98
CA GLU A 56 -17.05 6.82 20.54
C GLU A 56 -18.46 6.74 19.95
N ALA A 57 -18.71 5.76 19.07
CA ALA A 57 -20.05 5.54 18.49
C ALA A 57 -21.12 5.24 19.57
N THR A 58 -20.72 4.61 20.68
CA THR A 58 -21.61 4.37 21.81
C THR A 58 -21.91 5.64 22.59
N ILE A 59 -20.91 6.51 22.81
CA ILE A 59 -21.09 7.82 23.45
C ILE A 59 -22.02 8.70 22.62
N ILE A 60 -21.81 8.77 21.30
CA ILE A 60 -22.63 9.56 20.39
C ILE A 60 -24.09 9.09 20.45
N ARG A 61 -24.34 7.77 20.35
CA ARG A 61 -25.71 7.23 20.47
C ARG A 61 -26.40 7.61 21.77
N LYS A 62 -25.68 7.55 22.90
CA LYS A 62 -26.23 7.93 24.21
C LYS A 62 -26.59 9.41 24.29
N LYS A 63 -25.88 10.30 23.57
CA LYS A 63 -26.18 11.73 23.51
C LYS A 63 -27.35 12.08 22.59
N CYS A 64 -27.67 11.19 21.64
CA CYS A 64 -28.79 11.34 20.72
C CYS A 64 -30.09 10.71 21.23
N GLN A 65 -30.06 10.04 22.38
CA GLN A 65 -31.24 9.64 23.15
C GLN A 65 -31.56 10.73 24.18
#